data_AF-A0A2W1NB68-F1
#
_entry.id   AF-A0A2W1NB68-F1
#
_cell.length_a   1.000
_cell.length_b   1.000
_cell.length_c   1.000
_cell.angle_alpha   90.00
_cell.angle_beta   90.00
_cell.angle_gamma   90.00
#
_symmetry.space_group_name_H-M   'P 1'
#
loop_
_entity.id
_entity.type
_entity.pdbx_description
1 polymer ?
#
loop_
_entity_poly.entity_id
_entity_poly.type
_entity_poly.pdbx_seq_one_letter_code
_entity_poly.pdbx_strand_id
1 'polypeptide(L)'
;MGGLSSLVRSVRLKGSEKYGRWGELIFQDFIGIDVNFATTESLHDGFFGDPRFRPHYFQQRMLQSGRLGRKSGGGYYDYEQ
;
A
#
# COMPACT_ATOMS: atom_id res chain seq x y z
N MET A 1 -9.81 -4.90 -37.70
CA MET A 1 -10.05 -5.56 -36.39
C MET A 1 -8.84 -5.38 -35.47
N GLY A 2 -8.66 -4.22 -34.81
CA GLY A 2 -7.45 -3.97 -34.00
C GLY A 2 -7.51 -2.83 -32.95
N GLY A 3 -8.64 -2.12 -32.82
CA GLY A 3 -8.72 -0.93 -31.97
C GLY A 3 -8.91 -1.18 -30.47
N LEU A 4 -9.53 -2.29 -30.08
CA LEU A 4 -9.87 -2.54 -28.66
C LEU A 4 -8.70 -3.15 -27.86
N SER A 5 -7.87 -3.99 -28.49
CA SER A 5 -6.72 -4.63 -27.83
C SER A 5 -5.59 -3.62 -27.51
N SER A 6 -5.35 -2.67 -28.41
CA SER A 6 -4.37 -1.59 -28.21
C SER A 6 -4.80 -0.60 -27.12
N LEU A 7 -6.11 -0.31 -27.02
CA LEU A 7 -6.66 0.57 -26.00
C LEU A 7 -6.50 -0.04 -24.60
N VAL A 8 -6.87 -1.31 -24.41
CA VAL A 8 -6.74 -2.02 -23.13
C VAL A 8 -5.27 -2.11 -22.70
N ARG A 9 -4.34 -2.37 -23.64
CA ARG A 9 -2.90 -2.38 -23.38
C ARG A 9 -2.37 -0.99 -22.99
N SER A 10 -2.84 0.07 -23.65
CA SER A 10 -2.45 1.46 -23.36
C SER A 10 -2.91 1.93 -21.98
N VAL A 11 -4.14 1.58 -21.58
CA VAL A 11 -4.67 1.87 -20.23
C VAL A 11 -3.86 1.16 -19.15
N ARG A 12 -3.48 -0.11 -19.38
CA ARG A 12 -2.63 -0.88 -18.44
C ARG A 12 -1.24 -0.26 -18.27
N LEU A 13 -0.60 0.14 -19.37
CA LEU A 13 0.75 0.73 -19.34
C LEU A 13 0.75 2.11 -18.67
N LYS A 14 -0.17 3.00 -19.06
CA LYS A 14 -0.26 4.36 -18.47
C LYS A 14 -0.63 4.36 -16.98
N GLY A 15 -1.46 3.41 -16.55
CA GLY A 15 -1.76 3.22 -15.13
C GLY A 15 -0.52 2.79 -14.34
N SER A 16 0.24 1.82 -14.86
CA SER A 16 1.47 1.34 -14.20
C SER A 16 2.58 2.40 -14.13
N GLU A 17 2.68 3.28 -15.12
CA GLU A 17 3.74 4.30 -15.18
C GLU A 17 3.43 5.54 -14.31
N LYS A 18 2.15 5.93 -14.23
CA LYS A 18 1.71 7.08 -13.42
C LYS A 18 1.60 6.76 -11.93
N TYR A 19 1.11 5.57 -11.58
CA TYR A 19 1.00 5.13 -10.19
C TYR A 19 2.23 4.35 -9.71
N GLY A 20 3.03 3.74 -10.60
CA GLY A 20 4.32 3.14 -10.25
C GLY A 20 5.40 4.15 -9.88
N ARG A 21 5.17 5.45 -10.11
CA ARG A 21 6.05 6.53 -9.65
C ARG A 21 6.06 6.67 -8.13
N TRP A 22 4.97 6.29 -7.47
CA TRP A 22 4.90 6.19 -6.02
C TRP A 22 5.02 4.71 -5.68
N GLY A 23 6.24 4.26 -5.36
CA GLY A 23 6.44 2.87 -4.95
C GLY A 23 5.50 2.50 -3.80
N GLU A 24 5.05 1.24 -3.76
CA GLU A 24 4.07 0.72 -2.79
C GLU A 24 4.40 1.14 -1.34
N LEU A 25 5.68 1.11 -0.96
CA LEU A 25 6.14 1.49 0.38
C LEU A 25 6.00 3.00 0.65
N ILE A 26 6.30 3.84 -0.34
CA ILE A 26 6.13 5.30 -0.24
C ILE A 26 4.63 5.64 -0.15
N PHE A 27 3.79 4.90 -0.87
CA PHE A 27 2.35 5.07 -0.82
C PHE A 27 1.77 4.71 0.56
N GLN A 28 2.25 3.63 1.17
CA GLN A 28 1.90 3.27 2.55
C GLN A 28 2.35 4.33 3.56
N ASP A 29 3.56 4.87 3.42
CA ASP A 29 4.04 5.97 4.28
C ASP A 29 3.25 7.27 4.07
N PHE A 30 2.66 7.47 2.90
CA PHE A 30 1.79 8.61 2.59
C PHE A 30 0.39 8.46 3.20
N ILE A 31 -0.24 7.29 3.07
CA ILE A 31 -1.55 6.99 3.68
C ILE A 31 -1.44 6.95 5.21
N GLY A 32 -0.36 6.34 5.72
CA GLY A 32 -0.20 5.96 7.10
C GLY A 32 -0.21 4.45 7.27
N ILE A 33 0.85 3.91 7.87
CA ILE A 33 1.00 2.47 8.10
C ILE A 33 -0.11 1.93 9.03
N ASP A 34 -0.54 2.71 10.02
CA ASP A 34 -1.66 2.37 10.91
C ASP A 34 -2.99 2.23 10.17
N VAL A 35 -3.30 3.14 9.25
CA VAL A 35 -4.52 3.10 8.44
C VAL A 35 -4.50 1.90 7.50
N ASN A 36 -3.36 1.64 6.86
CA ASN A 36 -3.19 0.48 5.99
C ASN A 36 -3.35 -0.83 6.79
N PHE A 37 -2.69 -0.94 7.93
CA PHE A 37 -2.74 -2.12 8.80
C PHE A 37 -4.17 -2.39 9.31
N ALA A 38 -4.86 -1.38 9.82
CA ALA A 38 -6.25 -1.51 10.28
C ALA A 38 -7.21 -1.94 9.16
N THR A 39 -6.97 -1.47 7.93
CA THR A 39 -7.73 -1.91 6.75
C THR A 39 -7.48 -3.39 6.45
N THR A 40 -6.22 -3.83 6.52
CA THR A 40 -5.85 -5.24 6.33
C THR A 40 -6.43 -6.14 7.42
N GLU A 41 -6.40 -5.72 8.69
CA GLU A 41 -7.06 -6.45 9.79
C GLU A 41 -8.57 -6.56 9.57
N SER A 42 -9.23 -5.45 9.20
CA SER A 42 -10.67 -5.45 8.91
C SER A 42 -11.04 -6.39 7.77
N LEU A 43 -10.22 -6.46 6.73
CA LEU A 43 -10.41 -7.43 5.64
C LEU A 43 -10.17 -8.86 6.11
N HIS A 44 -9.08 -9.12 6.83
CA HIS A 44 -8.78 -10.44 7.35
C HIS A 44 -9.94 -10.98 8.20
N ASP A 45 -10.45 -10.18 9.13
CA ASP A 45 -11.56 -10.55 10.00
C ASP A 45 -12.87 -10.69 9.23
N GLY A 46 -13.16 -9.76 8.31
CA GLY A 46 -14.36 -9.79 7.46
C GLY A 46 -14.42 -10.97 6.49
N PHE A 47 -13.26 -11.54 6.14
CA PHE A 47 -13.14 -12.74 5.30
C PHE A 47 -12.77 -14.00 6.11
N PHE A 48 -13.15 -14.05 7.39
CA PHE A 48 -13.01 -15.23 8.27
C PHE A 48 -11.57 -15.77 8.38
N GLY A 49 -10.59 -14.87 8.39
CA GLY A 49 -9.18 -15.21 8.51
C GLY A 49 -8.55 -15.76 7.22
N ASP A 50 -9.08 -15.39 6.05
CA ASP A 50 -8.50 -15.80 4.77
C ASP A 50 -7.02 -15.35 4.69
N PRO A 51 -6.07 -16.29 4.44
CA PRO A 51 -4.64 -16.01 4.50
C PRO A 51 -4.18 -14.98 3.45
N ARG A 52 -4.97 -14.70 2.41
CA ARG A 52 -4.69 -13.66 1.42
C ARG A 52 -4.73 -12.25 2.00
N PHE A 53 -5.48 -12.04 3.08
CA PHE A 53 -5.60 -10.75 3.76
C PHE A 53 -4.81 -10.71 5.07
N ARG A 54 -3.98 -11.72 5.37
CA ARG A 54 -3.25 -11.80 6.63
C ARG A 54 -2.36 -10.56 6.84
N PRO A 55 -2.53 -9.82 7.95
CA PRO A 55 -1.68 -8.67 8.27
C PRO A 55 -0.20 -9.06 8.36
N HIS A 56 0.67 -8.18 7.89
CA HIS A 56 2.10 -8.45 7.87
C HIS A 56 2.75 -8.08 9.20
N TYR A 57 3.50 -9.01 9.80
CA TYR A 57 4.15 -8.83 11.10
C TYR A 57 5.07 -7.59 11.16
N PHE A 58 5.78 -7.29 10.07
CA PHE A 58 6.63 -6.10 9.99
C PHE A 58 5.83 -4.77 10.15
N GLN A 59 4.65 -4.68 9.53
CA GLN A 59 3.78 -3.49 9.69
C GLN A 59 3.29 -3.36 11.13
N GLN A 60 2.94 -4.49 11.76
CA GLN A 60 2.55 -4.51 13.18
C GLN A 60 3.69 -4.00 14.09
N ARG A 61 4.95 -4.35 13.79
CA ARG A 61 6.11 -3.84 14.53
C ARG A 61 6.31 -2.34 14.33
N MET A 62 6.12 -1.82 13.11
CA MET A 62 6.21 -0.38 12.84
C MET A 62 5.10 0.41 13.54
N LEU A 63 3.88 -0.13 13.59
CA LEU A 63 2.77 0.43 14.36
C LEU A 63 3.12 0.51 15.85
N GLN A 64 3.63 -0.58 16.42
CA GLN A 64 4.06 -0.64 17.83
C GLN A 64 5.19 0.36 18.15
N SER A 65 6.07 0.64 17.19
CA SER A 65 7.17 1.59 17.36
C SER A 65 6.80 3.04 17.03
N GLY A 66 5.55 3.33 16.67
CA GLY A 66 5.12 4.68 16.26
C GLY A 66 5.67 5.15 14.91
N ARG A 67 6.19 4.24 14.07
CA ARG A 67 6.67 4.55 12.72
C ARG A 67 5.50 4.47 11.75
N LEU A 68 4.73 5.54 11.65
CA LEU A 68 3.45 5.60 10.94
C LEU A 68 3.56 6.22 9.53
N GLY A 69 4.77 6.48 9.05
CA GLY A 69 5.01 7.16 7.77
C GLY A 69 5.25 8.65 7.95
N ARG A 70 4.88 9.44 6.95
CA ARG A 70 5.19 10.89 6.91
C ARG A 70 4.63 11.67 8.11
N LYS A 71 3.47 11.27 8.61
CA LYS A 71 2.80 11.96 9.73
C LYS A 71 3.52 11.83 11.08
N SER A 72 4.45 10.89 11.19
CA SER A 72 5.25 10.66 12.40
C SER A 72 6.75 10.87 12.15
N GLY A 73 7.13 11.56 11.07
CA GLY A 73 8.53 11.75 10.69
C GLY A 73 9.23 10.50 10.15
N GLY A 74 8.57 9.33 10.12
CA GLY A 74 9.23 8.09 9.70
C GLY A 74 8.30 6.88 9.59
N GLY A 75 8.57 6.03 8.60
CA GLY A 75 7.88 4.78 8.30
C GLY A 75 8.84 3.78 7.66
N TYR A 76 8.53 3.32 6.45
CA TYR A 76 9.47 2.60 5.59
C TYR A 76 10.68 3.48 5.21
N TYR A 77 10.47 4.78 5.09
CA TYR A 77 11.51 5.78 4.88
C TYR A 77 11.60 6.75 6.05
N ASP A 78 12.72 7.47 6.12
CA ASP A 78 12.93 8.57 7.07
C ASP A 78 12.46 9.89 6.43
N TYR A 79 11.73 10.70 7.20
CA TYR A 79 11.18 11.99 6.78
C TYR A 79 11.54 13.14 7.73
N GLU A 80 12.35 12.90 8.78
CA GLU A 80 12.81 13.94 9.71
C GLU A 80 14.02 14.76 9.19
N GLN A 81 14.10 14.99 7.88
CA GLN A 81 15.11 15.87 7.27
C GLN A 81 14.62 17.31 7.13
#